data_AF-A0A8T5HJ87-F1
#
_entry.id   AF-A0A8T5HJ87-F1
#
_cell.length_a   1.000
_cell.length_b   1.000
_cell.length_c   1.000
_cell.angle_alpha   90.00
_cell.angle_beta   90.00
_cell.angle_gamma   90.00
#
_symmetry.space_group_name_H-M   'P 1'
#
loop_
_entity.id
_entity.type
_entity.pdbx_description
1 polymer ?
#
loop_
_entity_poly.entity_id
_entity_poly.type
_entity_poly.pdbx_seq_one_letter_code
_entity_poly.pdbx_strand_id
1 'polypeptide(L)'
;MATKKNPVLVPDHVYVPKHEIMTKKEAQKVLDEFNCKPTELPLIFVTDPAILGLGVKPGDMIRITRKSGTAGESTYYRYVVET
;
A
#
# COMPACT_ATOMS: atom_id res chain seq x y z
N MET A 1 -12.58 -29.86 21.72
CA MET A 1 -11.37 -29.09 22.09
C MET A 1 -11.36 -27.82 21.27
N ALA A 2 -11.56 -26.65 21.89
CA ALA A 2 -11.51 -25.38 21.17
C ALA A 2 -10.05 -25.07 20.83
N THR A 3 -9.71 -25.17 19.55
CA THR A 3 -8.42 -24.70 19.04
C THR A 3 -8.36 -23.19 19.22
N LYS A 4 -7.43 -22.72 20.05
CA LYS A 4 -7.10 -21.29 20.13
C LYS A 4 -6.63 -20.85 18.75
N LYS A 5 -7.45 -20.06 18.04
CA LYS A 5 -7.01 -19.38 16.82
C LYS A 5 -5.97 -18.34 17.23
N ASN A 6 -4.71 -18.54 16.83
CA ASN A 6 -3.73 -17.47 16.91
C ASN A 6 -4.16 -16.36 15.95
N PRO A 7 -4.34 -15.11 16.42
CA PRO A 7 -4.66 -14.01 15.53
C PRO A 7 -3.43 -13.74 14.65
N VAL A 8 -3.54 -14.00 13.35
CA VAL A 8 -2.54 -13.58 12.37
C VAL A 8 -2.83 -12.12 12.04
N LEU A 9 -1.84 -11.25 12.26
CA LEU A 9 -1.94 -9.86 11.84
C LEU A 9 -1.91 -9.82 10.30
N VAL A 10 -2.84 -9.09 9.69
CA VAL A 10 -2.98 -9.00 8.23
C VAL A 10 -1.69 -8.50 7.55
N PRO A 11 -0.97 -7.50 8.08
CA PRO A 11 0.31 -7.06 7.49
C PRO A 11 1.37 -8.18 7.37
N ASP A 12 1.36 -9.16 8.26
CA ASP A 12 2.34 -10.24 8.33
C ASP A 12 1.91 -11.50 7.55
N HIS A 13 0.99 -11.35 6.59
CA HIS A 13 0.49 -12.45 5.79
C HIS A 13 1.31 -12.65 4.51
N VAL A 14 1.50 -13.92 4.09
CA VAL A 14 2.30 -14.29 2.89
C VAL A 14 1.85 -13.60 1.60
N TYR A 15 0.56 -13.31 1.48
CA TYR A 15 -0.02 -12.62 0.31
C TYR A 15 -0.06 -11.10 0.43
N VAL A 16 0.35 -10.53 1.58
CA VAL A 16 0.41 -9.09 1.75
C VAL A 16 1.80 -8.61 1.30
N PRO A 17 1.90 -7.83 0.22
CA PRO A 17 3.18 -7.29 -0.24
C PRO A 17 3.69 -6.22 0.74
N LYS A 18 4.94 -5.79 0.53
CA LYS A 18 5.51 -4.71 1.35
C LYS A 18 4.87 -3.38 0.98
N HIS A 19 4.34 -2.68 1.98
CA HIS A 19 3.75 -1.36 1.86
C HIS A 19 4.66 -0.34 2.55
N GLU A 20 5.02 0.72 1.84
CA GLU A 20 5.89 1.79 2.33
C GLU A 20 5.24 3.15 2.07
N ILE A 21 5.28 4.05 3.06
CA ILE A 21 4.80 5.43 2.89
C ILE A 21 5.85 6.21 2.11
N MET A 22 5.41 6.85 1.02
CA MET A 22 6.28 7.70 0.22
C MET A 22 6.36 9.11 0.80
N THR A 23 7.52 9.74 0.66
CA THR A 23 7.64 11.18 0.95
C THR A 23 6.91 12.00 -0.10
N LYS A 24 6.42 13.20 0.27
CA LYS A 24 5.73 14.11 -0.67
C LYS A 24 6.54 14.42 -1.93
N LYS A 25 7.88 14.51 -1.81
CA LYS A 25 8.78 14.76 -2.95
C LYS A 25 8.81 13.59 -3.92
N GLU A 26 8.87 12.36 -3.42
CA GLU A 26 8.84 11.17 -4.27
C GLU A 26 7.47 10.95 -4.89
N ALA A 27 6.40 11.17 -4.13
CA ALA A 27 5.04 11.09 -4.64
C ALA A 27 4.82 12.06 -5.81
N GLN A 28 5.31 13.30 -5.70
CA GLN A 28 5.22 14.26 -6.80
C GLN A 28 5.98 13.80 -8.05
N LYS A 29 7.20 13.27 -7.90
CA LYS A 29 7.96 12.74 -9.04
C LYS A 29 7.23 11.61 -9.76
N VAL A 30 6.58 10.72 -9.01
CA VAL A 30 5.78 9.62 -9.58
C VAL A 30 4.59 10.17 -10.37
N LEU A 31 3.89 11.18 -9.84
CA LEU A 31 2.77 11.81 -10.55
C LEU A 31 3.23 12.53 -11.82
N ASP A 32 4.39 13.19 -11.77
CA ASP A 32 4.98 13.87 -12.92
C ASP A 32 5.43 12.87 -14.00
N GLU A 33 6.01 11.74 -13.59
CA GLU A 33 6.45 10.66 -14.50
C GLU A 33 5.27 9.99 -15.23
N PHE A 34 4.19 9.70 -14.49
CA PHE A 34 2.98 9.10 -15.07
C PHE A 34 2.01 10.13 -15.65
N ASN A 35 2.30 11.42 -15.51
CA ASN A 35 1.45 12.53 -15.92
C ASN A 35 -0.02 12.35 -15.48
N CYS A 36 -0.23 12.02 -14.22
CA CYS A 36 -1.55 11.70 -13.66
C CYS A 36 -1.83 12.47 -12.37
N LYS A 37 -3.10 12.58 -12.02
CA LYS A 37 -3.55 13.15 -10.75
C LYS A 37 -3.51 12.09 -9.65
N PRO A 38 -3.31 12.47 -8.38
CA PRO A 38 -3.37 11.53 -7.25
C PRO A 38 -4.65 10.69 -7.21
N THR A 39 -5.79 11.29 -7.61
CA THR A 39 -7.11 10.64 -7.65
C THR A 39 -7.27 9.64 -8.80
N GLU A 40 -6.40 9.69 -9.81
CA GLU A 40 -6.40 8.76 -10.95
C GLU A 40 -5.57 7.51 -10.66
N LEU A 41 -4.77 7.54 -9.59
CA LEU A 41 -4.10 6.34 -9.08
C LEU A 41 -5.11 5.41 -8.39
N PRO A 42 -4.81 4.10 -8.33
CA PRO A 42 -5.60 3.17 -7.54
C PRO A 42 -5.71 3.63 -6.09
N LEU A 43 -6.93 3.70 -5.58
CA LEU A 43 -7.21 4.20 -4.25
C LEU A 43 -7.09 3.10 -3.19
N ILE A 44 -6.77 3.49 -1.97
CA ILE A 44 -6.81 2.63 -0.79
C ILE A 44 -7.38 3.41 0.39
N PHE A 45 -8.27 2.79 1.15
CA PHE A 45 -8.87 3.43 2.32
C PHE A 45 -7.88 3.41 3.48
N VAL A 46 -7.93 4.46 4.32
CA VAL A 46 -7.20 4.50 5.59
C VAL A 46 -7.54 3.30 6.50
N THR A 47 -8.75 2.75 6.36
CA THR A 47 -9.24 1.61 7.14
C THR A 47 -8.77 0.25 6.62
N ASP A 48 -7.96 0.20 5.55
CA ASP A 48 -7.50 -1.06 4.97
C ASP A 48 -6.61 -1.85 5.95
N PRO A 49 -6.89 -3.15 6.21
CA PRO A 49 -6.10 -3.94 7.16
C PRO A 49 -4.64 -4.16 6.76
N ALA A 50 -4.29 -4.06 5.48
CA ALA A 50 -2.92 -4.28 5.00
C ALA A 50 -1.99 -3.10 5.31
N ILE A 51 -2.54 -1.91 5.54
CA ILE A 51 -1.78 -0.70 5.88
C ILE A 51 -1.85 -0.36 7.38
N LEU A 52 -2.49 -1.23 8.15
CA LEU A 52 -2.71 -1.09 9.57
C LEU A 52 -1.35 -1.17 10.29
N GLY A 53 -1.00 -0.14 11.06
CA GLY A 53 0.29 -0.01 11.75
C GLY A 53 1.33 0.87 11.05
N LEU A 54 1.12 1.26 9.78
CA LEU A 54 2.03 2.19 9.08
C LEU A 54 1.81 3.66 9.46
N GLY A 55 0.67 4.01 10.07
CA GLY A 55 0.37 5.39 10.49
C GLY A 55 0.07 6.34 9.34
N VAL A 56 -0.48 5.81 8.24
CA VAL A 56 -0.91 6.56 7.05
C VAL A 56 -2.03 7.55 7.33
N LYS A 57 -2.02 8.67 6.60
CA LYS A 57 -3.08 9.68 6.61
C LYS A 57 -3.75 9.81 5.24
N PRO A 58 -5.02 10.27 5.17
CA PRO A 58 -5.61 10.67 3.90
C PRO A 58 -4.70 11.65 3.15
N GLY A 59 -4.46 11.38 1.88
CA GLY A 59 -3.58 12.18 1.04
C GLY A 59 -2.13 11.69 0.95
N ASP A 60 -1.75 10.68 1.72
CA ASP A 60 -0.45 10.02 1.55
C ASP A 60 -0.47 9.08 0.34
N MET A 61 0.73 8.78 -0.18
CA MET A 61 0.92 7.82 -1.25
C MET A 61 1.72 6.63 -0.75
N ILE A 62 1.26 5.44 -1.07
CA ILE A 62 1.89 4.19 -0.66
C ILE A 62 2.56 3.55 -1.88
N ARG A 63 3.82 3.17 -1.70
CA ARG A 63 4.53 2.28 -2.61
C ARG A 63 4.32 0.85 -2.15
N ILE A 64 3.93 0.00 -3.09
CA ILE A 64 3.74 -1.43 -2.89
C ILE A 64 4.78 -2.17 -3.71
N THR A 65 5.66 -2.91 -3.05
CA THR A 65 6.66 -3.74 -3.71
C THR A 65 6.26 -5.20 -3.55
N ARG A 66 5.94 -5.85 -4.68
CA ARG A 66 5.54 -7.26 -4.71
C ARG A 66 6.48 -8.08 -5.58
N LYS A 67 6.66 -9.35 -5.23
CA LYS A 67 7.32 -10.32 -6.10
C LYS A 67 6.41 -10.68 -7.26
N SER A 68 6.91 -10.56 -8.48
CA SER A 68 6.21 -10.94 -9.71
C SER A 68 6.92 -12.13 -10.33
N GLY A 69 6.15 -13.16 -10.72
CA GLY A 69 6.72 -14.34 -11.39
C GLY A 69 7.33 -14.04 -12.77
N THR A 70 6.91 -12.95 -13.42
CA THR A 70 7.40 -12.55 -14.75
C THR A 70 8.49 -11.48 -14.68
N ALA A 71 8.34 -10.49 -13.82
CA ALA A 71 9.21 -9.31 -13.73
C ALA A 71 10.20 -9.36 -12.55
N GLY A 72 10.16 -10.41 -11.72
CA GLY A 72 10.92 -10.52 -10.48
C GLY A 72 10.32 -9.66 -9.37
N GLU A 73 10.41 -8.35 -9.50
CA GLU A 73 9.81 -7.37 -8.58
C GLU A 73 8.98 -6.33 -9.35
N SER A 74 7.82 -6.00 -8.81
CA SER A 74 6.90 -5.03 -9.40
C SER A 74 6.51 -4.02 -8.34
N THR A 75 6.73 -2.75 -8.67
CA THR A 75 6.30 -1.60 -7.89
C THR A 75 4.91 -1.16 -8.33
N TYR A 76 4.08 -0.78 -7.36
CA TYR A 76 2.73 -0.27 -7.59
C TYR A 76 2.46 0.88 -6.64
N TYR A 77 1.70 1.88 -7.09
CA TYR A 77 1.42 3.08 -6.31
C TYR A 77 -0.07 3.17 -6.00
N ARG A 78 -0.40 3.48 -4.75
CA ARG A 78 -1.79 3.71 -4.32
C ARG A 78 -1.93 5.01 -3.56
N TYR A 79 -3.05 5.69 -3.76
CA TYR A 79 -3.38 6.94 -3.08
C TYR A 79 -4.34 6.69 -1.91
N VAL A 80 -4.00 7.22 -0.74
CA VAL A 80 -4.78 7.00 0.48
C VAL A 80 -5.95 7.98 0.53
N VAL A 81 -7.17 7.45 0.63
CA VAL A 81 -8.41 8.21 0.74
C VAL A 81 -9.11 7.96 2.07
N GLU A 82 -9.86 8.96 2.51
CA GLU A 82 -10.80 8.81 3.61
C GLU A 82 -11.98 7.93 3.20
N THR A 83 -12.65 7.35 4.19
CA THR A 83 -13.76 6.40 3.98
C THR A 83 -15.05 7.11 3.63
#